data_AF-A0AAJ2FL04-F1
#
_entry.id   AF-A0AAJ2FL04-F1
#
_cell.length_a   1.000
_cell.length_b   1.000
_cell.length_c   1.000
_cell.angle_alpha   90.00
_cell.angle_beta   90.00
_cell.angle_gamma   90.00
#
_symmetry.space_group_name_H-M   'P 1'
#
loop_
_entity.id
_entity.type
_entity.pdbx_description
1 polymer ?
#
loop_
_entity_poly.entity_id
_entity_poly.type
_entity_poly.pdbx_seq_one_letter_code
_entity_poly.pdbx_strand_id
1 'polypeptide(L)'
;MHTIHSLQQTSLATGQNFDPAITLIRMPDLEAITGLARPTIYKRLKDDPTFPRPVPLSNSKSRGSPVGFVLAEVQVWVRQRIALRNEAS
;
A
#
# COMPACT_ATOMS: atom_id res chain seq x y z
N MET A 1 16.36 12.95 -35.22
CA MET A 1 15.13 12.36 -34.65
C MET A 1 15.55 11.69 -33.34
N HIS A 2 15.01 12.13 -32.23
CA HIS A 2 15.65 12.09 -30.90
C HIS A 2 15.77 10.66 -30.34
N THR A 3 17.00 10.26 -30.01
CA THR A 3 17.33 8.99 -29.35
C THR A 3 16.73 8.96 -27.95
N ILE A 4 15.82 8.01 -27.71
CA ILE A 4 15.22 7.74 -26.41
C ILE A 4 16.32 7.23 -25.47
N HIS A 5 16.61 8.00 -24.42
CA HIS A 5 17.43 7.53 -23.31
C HIS A 5 16.60 6.55 -22.47
N SER A 6 16.79 5.25 -22.71
CA SER A 6 16.40 4.22 -21.75
C SER A 6 17.29 4.33 -20.52
N LEU A 7 16.76 4.90 -19.44
CA LEU A 7 17.42 4.86 -18.13
C LEU A 7 17.38 3.41 -17.62
N GLN A 8 18.53 2.74 -17.72
CA GLN A 8 18.78 1.49 -17.01
C GLN A 8 18.73 1.76 -15.51
N GLN A 9 17.73 1.22 -14.83
CA GLN A 9 17.73 1.10 -13.37
C GLN A 9 18.65 -0.04 -12.97
N THR A 10 19.84 0.31 -12.50
CA THR A 10 20.73 -0.56 -11.73
C THR A 10 20.12 -0.80 -10.35
N SER A 11 19.34 -1.85 -10.20
CA SER A 11 18.82 -2.29 -8.90
C SER A 11 19.67 -3.44 -8.36
N LEU A 12 20.76 -3.11 -7.68
CA LEU A 12 21.47 -4.04 -6.80
C LEU A 12 20.75 -4.06 -5.45
N ALA A 13 19.66 -4.80 -5.37
CA ALA A 13 19.06 -5.22 -4.11
C ALA A 13 18.55 -6.64 -4.29
N THR A 14 18.97 -7.55 -3.42
CA THR A 14 18.32 -8.85 -3.21
C THR A 14 16.93 -8.61 -2.60
N GLY A 15 16.03 -8.04 -3.40
CA GLY A 15 14.63 -7.84 -3.09
C GLY A 15 13.86 -8.59 -4.15
N GLN A 16 13.08 -9.59 -3.74
CA GLN A 16 12.11 -10.22 -4.62
C GLN A 16 11.28 -9.11 -5.28
N ASN A 17 11.41 -8.95 -6.59
CA ASN A 17 10.69 -7.93 -7.35
C ASN A 17 9.25 -8.41 -7.52
N PHE A 18 8.47 -8.27 -6.47
CA PHE A 18 7.05 -8.58 -6.51
C PHE A 18 6.29 -7.44 -7.19
N ASP A 19 5.37 -7.78 -8.07
CA ASP A 19 4.48 -6.80 -8.67
C ASP A 19 3.56 -6.20 -7.59
N PRO A 20 3.55 -4.87 -7.41
CA PRO A 20 2.82 -4.24 -6.31
C PRO A 20 1.29 -4.38 -6.44
N ALA A 21 0.76 -4.64 -7.63
CA ALA A 21 -0.68 -4.82 -7.84
C ALA A 21 -1.18 -6.20 -7.35
N ILE A 22 -0.30 -7.20 -7.24
CA ILE A 22 -0.64 -8.53 -6.73
C ILE A 22 0.02 -8.85 -5.38
N THR A 23 0.87 -7.95 -4.87
CA THR A 23 1.52 -8.12 -3.57
C THR A 23 0.57 -7.79 -2.43
N LEU A 24 0.34 -8.75 -1.54
CA LEU A 24 -0.44 -8.57 -0.33
C LEU A 24 0.47 -8.37 0.87
N ILE A 25 0.35 -7.22 1.53
CA ILE A 25 1.09 -6.88 2.74
C ILE A 25 0.25 -7.12 4.00
N ARG A 26 0.91 -7.35 5.13
CA ARG A 26 0.22 -7.58 6.42
C ARG A 26 0.15 -6.27 7.22
N MET A 27 -0.55 -6.33 8.35
CA MET A 27 -0.74 -5.15 9.21
C MET A 27 0.58 -4.47 9.63
N PRO A 28 1.65 -5.18 10.04
CA PRO A 28 2.90 -4.52 10.42
C PRO A 28 3.53 -3.72 9.27
N ASP A 29 3.48 -4.25 8.04
CA ASP A 29 3.99 -3.58 6.85
C ASP A 29 3.13 -2.36 6.50
N LEU A 30 1.81 -2.48 6.64
CA LEU A 30 0.88 -1.38 6.43
C LEU A 30 1.16 -0.23 7.41
N GLU A 31 1.40 -0.55 8.69
CA GLU A 31 1.81 0.43 9.71
C GLU A 31 3.13 1.10 9.33
N ALA A 32 4.12 0.32 8.89
CA ALA A 32 5.43 0.83 8.49
C ALA A 32 5.34 1.76 7.26
N ILE A 33 4.53 1.42 6.25
CA ILE A 33 4.40 2.20 5.02
C ILE A 33 3.57 3.48 5.25
N THR A 34 2.46 3.37 5.98
CA THR A 34 1.54 4.50 6.19
C THR A 34 1.95 5.40 7.35
N GLY A 35 2.80 4.92 8.25
CA GLY A 35 3.17 5.59 9.51
C GLY A 35 2.01 5.69 10.51
N LEU A 36 0.90 4.98 10.27
CA LEU A 36 -0.27 4.99 11.13
C LEU A 36 -0.23 3.83 12.11
N ALA A 37 -0.58 4.08 13.37
CA ALA A 37 -0.79 3.01 14.33
C ALA A 37 -2.07 2.22 14.03
N ARG A 38 -2.09 0.92 14.35
CA ARG A 38 -3.26 0.03 14.22
C ARG A 38 -4.63 0.61 14.60
N PRO A 39 -4.81 1.29 15.75
CA PRO A 39 -6.10 1.87 16.10
C PRO A 39 -6.61 2.88 15.06
N THR A 40 -5.70 3.70 14.53
CA THR A 40 -5.98 4.69 13.49
C THR A 40 -6.32 4.04 12.16
N ILE A 41 -5.64 2.93 11.81
CA ILE A 41 -5.95 2.14 10.62
C ILE A 41 -7.38 1.59 10.71
N TYR A 42 -7.77 0.97 11.83
CA TYR A 42 -9.13 0.45 11.99
C TYR A 42 -10.19 1.54 11.95
N LYS A 43 -9.89 2.74 12.45
CA LYS A 43 -10.78 3.90 12.33
C LYS A 43 -10.91 4.34 10.87
N ARG A 44 -9.80 4.50 10.15
CA ARG A 44 -9.81 4.85 8.73
C ARG A 44 -10.50 3.81 7.85
N LEU A 45 -10.36 2.52 8.15
CA LEU A 45 -11.08 1.46 7.44
C LEU A 45 -12.60 1.60 7.51
N LYS A 46 -13.12 2.29 8.54
CA LYS A 46 -14.56 2.59 8.67
C LYS A 46 -14.92 3.95 8.06
N ASP A 47 -14.09 4.95 8.27
CA ASP A 47 -14.41 6.34 7.97
C ASP A 47 -13.99 6.79 6.56
N ASP A 48 -12.95 6.17 5.99
CA ASP A 48 -12.27 6.61 4.76
C ASP A 48 -12.43 5.56 3.64
N PRO A 49 -13.31 5.80 2.64
CA PRO A 49 -13.52 4.86 1.54
C PRO A 49 -12.34 4.81 0.56
N THR A 50 -11.40 5.76 0.63
CA THR A 50 -10.17 5.77 -0.18
C THR A 50 -9.05 4.93 0.43
N PHE A 51 -9.22 4.49 1.68
CA PHE A 51 -8.24 3.66 2.36
C PHE A 51 -8.20 2.23 1.77
N PRO A 52 -7.01 1.61 1.66
CA PRO A 52 -6.84 0.27 1.11
C PRO A 52 -7.73 -0.77 1.80
N ARG A 53 -8.38 -1.62 1.01
CA ARG A 53 -9.36 -2.58 1.55
C ARG A 53 -8.68 -3.88 2.00
N PRO A 54 -9.12 -4.47 3.12
CA PRO A 54 -8.57 -5.74 3.57
C PRO A 54 -9.05 -6.88 2.66
N VAL A 55 -8.10 -7.69 2.20
CA VAL A 55 -8.33 -8.91 1.42
C VAL A 55 -8.24 -10.12 2.36
N PRO A 56 -9.32 -10.89 2.56
CA PRO A 56 -9.28 -12.11 3.36
C PRO A 56 -8.31 -13.13 2.74
N LEU A 57 -7.39 -13.67 3.55
CA LEU A 57 -6.43 -14.71 3.14
C LEU A 57 -6.91 -16.13 3.49
N SER A 58 -8.11 -16.25 4.05
CA SER A 58 -8.74 -17.51 4.42
C SER A 58 -10.20 -17.50 4.03
N ASN A 59 -10.74 -18.69 3.69
CA ASN A 59 -12.16 -18.89 3.41
C ASN A 59 -13.04 -18.80 4.67
N SER A 60 -12.43 -18.80 5.86
CA SER A 60 -13.15 -18.66 7.12
C SER A 60 -13.57 -17.21 7.35
N LYS A 61 -14.85 -17.00 7.67
CA LYS A 61 -15.38 -15.70 8.12
C LYS A 61 -15.24 -15.49 9.63
N SER A 62 -14.47 -16.35 10.32
CA SER A 62 -14.24 -16.22 11.75
C SER A 62 -13.56 -14.90 12.10
N ARG A 63 -13.95 -14.31 13.24
CA ARG A 63 -13.28 -13.13 13.79
C ARG A 63 -11.81 -13.47 14.02
N GLY A 64 -10.91 -12.69 13.41
CA GLY A 64 -9.46 -12.90 13.49
C GLY A 64 -8.83 -13.62 12.31
N SER A 65 -9.60 -13.95 11.27
CA SER A 65 -9.04 -14.51 10.04
C SER A 65 -7.99 -13.57 9.44
N PRO A 66 -6.86 -14.10 8.95
CA PRO A 66 -5.77 -13.27 8.44
C PRO A 66 -6.23 -12.47 7.22
N VAL A 67 -5.90 -11.18 7.19
CA VAL A 67 -6.18 -10.26 6.09
C VAL A 67 -4.89 -9.64 5.53
N GLY A 68 -4.83 -9.49 4.22
CA GLY A 68 -3.77 -8.73 3.53
C GLY A 68 -4.30 -7.40 3.01
N PHE A 69 -3.41 -6.54 2.54
CA PHE A 69 -3.72 -5.30 1.84
C PHE A 69 -2.91 -5.24 0.55
N VAL A 70 -3.50 -4.75 -0.54
CA VAL A 70 -2.79 -4.67 -1.82
C VAL A 70 -1.77 -3.53 -1.74
N LEU A 71 -0.49 -3.84 -2.00
CA LEU A 71 0.61 -2.87 -1.88
C LEU A 71 0.39 -1.64 -2.78
N ALA A 72 -0.07 -1.85 -4.02
CA ALA A 72 -0.36 -0.75 -4.94
C ALA A 72 -1.44 0.21 -4.40
N GLU A 73 -2.52 -0.31 -3.78
CA GLU A 73 -3.55 0.53 -3.17
C GLU A 73 -2.99 1.38 -2.03
N VAL A 74 -2.15 0.77 -1.19
CA VAL A 74 -1.48 1.46 -0.07
C VAL A 74 -0.59 2.59 -0.60
N GLN A 75 0.21 2.33 -1.64
CA GLN A 75 1.06 3.34 -2.26
C GLN A 75 0.24 4.46 -2.92
N VAL A 76 -0.88 4.13 -3.57
CA VAL A 76 -1.80 5.14 -4.14
C VAL A 76 -2.33 6.05 -3.03
N TRP A 77 -2.81 5.49 -1.92
CA TRP A 77 -3.31 6.26 -0.80
C TRP A 77 -2.23 7.18 -0.20
N VAL A 78 -1.00 6.68 -0.03
CA VAL A 78 0.14 7.51 0.43
C VAL A 78 0.40 8.67 -0.55
N ARG A 79 0.39 8.40 -1.86
CA ARG A 79 0.55 9.47 -2.87
C ARG A 79 -0.57 10.50 -2.80
N GLN A 80 -1.82 10.09 -2.59
CA GLN A 80 -2.94 11.01 -2.39
C GLN A 80 -2.72 11.89 -1.15
N ARG A 81 -2.25 11.33 -0.04
CA ARG A 81 -1.91 12.11 1.17
C ARG A 81 -0.82 13.16 0.91
N ILE A 82 0.17 12.83 0.08
CA ILE A 82 1.23 13.77 -0.33
C ILE A 82 0.65 14.86 -1.25
N ALA A 83 -0.22 14.50 -2.20
CA ALA A 83 -0.86 15.46 -3.09
C ALA A 83 -1.75 16.46 -2.33
N LEU A 84 -2.59 15.96 -1.40
CA LEU A 84 -3.44 16.80 -0.55
C LEU A 84 -2.65 17.78 0.33
N ARG A 85 -1.41 17.44 0.72
CA ARG A 85 -0.52 18.40 1.39
C ARG A 85 -0.19 19.57 0.48
N ASN A 86 0.10 19.31 -0.79
CA ASN A 86 0.54 20.31 -1.75
C ASN A 86 -0.62 21.22 -2.20
N GLU A 87 -1.86 20.75 -2.18
CA GLU A 87 -3.06 21.55 -2.50
C GLU A 87 -3.48 22.49 -1.36
N ALA A 88 -3.03 22.24 -0.13
CA ALA A 88 -3.35 23.06 1.04
C ALA A 88 -2.34 24.20 1.30
N SER A 89 -1.41 24.45 0.36
CA SER A 89 -0.38 25.50 0.45
C SER A 89 -0.64 26.64 -0.54
#